data_AF-A0AAE2V9V0-F1
#
_entry.id   AF-A0AAE2V9V0-F1
#
_cell.length_a   1.000
_cell.length_b   1.000
_cell.length_c   1.000
_cell.angle_alpha   90.00
_cell.angle_beta   90.00
_cell.angle_gamma   90.00
#
_symmetry.space_group_name_H-M   'P 1'
#
loop_
_entity.id
_entity.type
_entity.pdbx_description
1 polymer ?
#
loop_
_entity_poly.entity_id
_entity_poly.type
_entity_poly.pdbx_seq_one_letter_code
_entity_poly.pdbx_strand_id
1 'polypeptide(L)'
;MSPPDEKGGASAVTPTPPNKVHSVAGNKNSPKVYRLSRQGQDSEDSTPQEQGEKAPPLADVDARGSGRRTAKEGFIPESERQYLEIVAKRSGEEIDEETFQRKQQDREKLKAQSVAIADKLESVNVRAYGDSKITLVGLISGIEEELIDFRNIVFIPMVAKRKRAAMLADLEYFVQRHRFSRMWVMTSGTRVTIPEVRERMLHTHRRISKLNHTAFMKSNEASIVFRSSELGSMERINGEATFHIHCHLIVYLHKKLTREQWSELLRRVRKWWKFHFKDAKQIQMAREACKYVVKPNDLEKLSAEELKALYEQLFKMHIVQALGPLKLQRKETGENEIKLIHEKVGDKWKLKPILNWNKSKRKTRPDEGYQEPPRDNIIATMLPAPYFAQQSEPIAIVLNRQGGDLSKKSRVQRIHDAAKNQLKT
;
A
#
# COMPACT_ATOMS: atom_id res chain seq x y z
N MET A 1 18.97 45.95 -70.71
CA MET A 1 18.24 44.84 -70.09
C MET A 1 17.20 45.41 -69.14
N SER A 2 15.93 45.29 -69.51
CA SER A 2 14.71 45.57 -68.74
C SER A 2 13.66 44.53 -69.19
N PRO A 3 12.51 44.40 -68.51
CA PRO A 3 12.21 43.71 -67.24
C PRO A 3 11.37 42.42 -67.49
N PRO A 4 10.74 41.76 -66.49
CA PRO A 4 9.37 42.15 -66.10
C PRO A 4 8.94 41.85 -64.63
N ASP A 5 7.68 42.23 -64.37
CA ASP A 5 6.79 42.20 -63.19
C ASP A 5 6.58 40.85 -62.45
N GLU A 6 6.15 40.89 -61.17
CA GLU A 6 4.75 40.56 -60.74
C GLU A 6 4.55 40.41 -59.20
N LYS A 7 3.60 41.22 -58.68
CA LYS A 7 2.41 40.96 -57.81
C LYS A 7 2.42 40.06 -56.54
N GLY A 8 1.73 40.60 -55.52
CA GLY A 8 0.98 39.90 -54.46
C GLY A 8 1.57 40.08 -53.06
N GLY A 9 0.91 40.55 -52.00
CA GLY A 9 -0.51 40.58 -51.65
C GLY A 9 -0.66 39.96 -50.25
N ALA A 10 -0.67 40.74 -49.18
CA ALA A 10 -0.98 40.26 -47.82
C ALA A 10 -1.88 41.28 -47.10
N SER A 11 -3.19 40.99 -47.14
CA SER A 11 -4.21 41.69 -46.37
C SER A 11 -4.18 41.30 -44.89
N ALA A 12 -4.45 42.30 -44.06
CA ALA A 12 -4.54 42.25 -42.62
C ALA A 12 -5.61 41.28 -42.10
N VAL A 13 -5.27 40.54 -41.04
CA VAL A 13 -6.24 39.86 -40.16
C VAL A 13 -6.41 40.73 -38.92
N THR A 14 -7.60 41.31 -38.79
CA THR A 14 -8.07 42.04 -37.61
C THR A 14 -8.26 41.12 -36.39
N PRO A 15 -7.96 41.59 -35.16
CA PRO A 15 -8.20 40.84 -33.94
C PRO A 15 -9.68 40.86 -33.52
N THR A 16 -10.25 39.68 -33.30
CA THR A 16 -11.60 39.50 -32.74
C THR A 16 -11.59 39.77 -31.22
N PRO A 17 -12.53 40.57 -30.68
CA PRO A 17 -12.59 40.87 -29.25
C PRO A 17 -13.17 39.71 -28.41
N PRO A 18 -12.91 39.68 -27.09
CA PRO A 18 -13.26 38.57 -26.22
C PRO A 18 -14.76 38.51 -25.95
N ASN A 19 -15.35 37.32 -26.12
CA ASN A 19 -16.74 37.08 -25.77
C ASN A 19 -16.94 37.02 -24.24
N LYS A 20 -17.95 37.78 -23.81
CA LYS A 20 -18.42 37.96 -22.44
C LYS A 20 -18.69 36.63 -21.73
N VAL A 21 -18.23 36.60 -20.48
CA VAL A 21 -18.55 35.60 -19.46
C VAL A 21 -20.02 35.73 -19.09
N HIS A 22 -20.81 34.67 -19.34
CA HIS A 22 -22.08 34.45 -18.67
C HIS A 22 -21.88 33.45 -17.53
N SER A 23 -22.05 33.95 -16.31
CA SER A 23 -22.22 33.17 -15.09
C SER A 23 -23.50 32.35 -15.16
N VAL A 24 -23.40 31.02 -15.08
CA VAL A 24 -24.54 30.14 -14.83
C VAL A 24 -24.31 29.38 -13.54
N ALA A 25 -25.29 29.51 -12.66
CA ALA A 25 -25.36 29.00 -11.32
C ALA A 25 -25.41 27.46 -11.25
N GLY A 26 -24.86 26.95 -10.15
CA GLY A 26 -25.26 25.76 -9.39
C GLY A 26 -25.79 24.55 -10.16
N ASN A 27 -24.97 23.49 -10.23
CA ASN A 27 -25.50 22.15 -10.46
C ASN A 27 -25.02 21.17 -9.38
N LYS A 28 -25.95 20.81 -8.48
CA LYS A 28 -25.81 19.74 -7.49
C LYS A 28 -26.04 18.40 -8.18
N ASN A 29 -24.98 17.69 -8.54
CA ASN A 29 -25.08 16.31 -9.03
C ASN A 29 -24.45 15.32 -8.04
N SER A 30 -25.29 14.81 -7.15
CA SER A 30 -25.04 13.59 -6.38
C SER A 30 -25.07 12.38 -7.33
N PRO A 31 -24.10 11.45 -7.28
CA PRO A 31 -24.15 10.26 -8.12
C PRO A 31 -25.23 9.30 -7.63
N LYS A 32 -26.26 9.09 -8.47
CA LYS A 32 -27.27 8.05 -8.33
C LYS A 32 -26.60 6.67 -8.38
N VAL A 33 -26.79 5.90 -7.31
CA VAL A 33 -26.40 4.49 -7.22
C VAL A 33 -27.37 3.67 -8.08
N TYR A 34 -26.90 3.12 -9.19
CA TYR A 34 -27.66 2.13 -9.96
C TYR A 34 -27.63 0.79 -9.23
N ARG A 35 -28.79 0.39 -8.69
CA ARG A 35 -29.05 -0.93 -8.12
C ARG A 35 -29.55 -1.82 -9.24
N LEU A 36 -28.69 -2.69 -9.78
CA LEU A 36 -29.08 -3.72 -10.73
C LEU A 36 -29.81 -4.84 -9.98
N SER A 37 -31.12 -4.93 -10.17
CA SER A 37 -31.94 -6.08 -9.82
C SER A 37 -31.64 -7.24 -10.78
N ARG A 38 -31.22 -8.38 -10.25
CA ARG A 38 -31.21 -9.65 -10.98
C ARG A 38 -32.55 -10.35 -10.75
N GLN A 39 -33.37 -10.44 -11.80
CA GLN A 39 -34.40 -11.47 -11.90
C GLN A 39 -33.73 -12.77 -12.39
N GLY A 40 -34.13 -13.87 -11.77
CA GLY A 40 -33.58 -15.20 -12.01
C GLY A 40 -34.09 -15.83 -13.30
N GLN A 41 -33.38 -16.88 -13.70
CA GLN A 41 -33.96 -18.00 -14.41
C GLN A 41 -33.10 -19.22 -14.11
N ASP A 42 -33.81 -20.28 -13.72
CA ASP A 42 -33.32 -21.55 -13.25
C ASP A 42 -32.64 -22.36 -14.35
N SER A 43 -31.55 -23.03 -13.99
CA SER A 43 -31.12 -24.25 -14.67
C SER A 43 -30.31 -25.08 -13.69
N GLU A 44 -30.88 -26.21 -13.32
CA GLU A 44 -30.28 -27.31 -12.59
C GLU A 44 -29.00 -27.76 -13.30
N ASP A 45 -27.86 -27.73 -12.61
CA ASP A 45 -26.78 -28.64 -12.97
C ASP A 45 -25.92 -29.01 -11.75
N SER A 46 -25.65 -30.30 -11.70
CA SER A 46 -25.06 -31.09 -10.64
C SER A 46 -23.66 -30.60 -10.20
N THR A 47 -23.51 -30.32 -8.90
CA THR A 47 -22.21 -29.95 -8.29
C THR A 47 -21.57 -31.18 -7.66
N PRO A 48 -20.33 -31.58 -8.03
CA PRO A 48 -19.59 -32.61 -7.30
C PRO A 48 -19.11 -32.06 -5.95
N GLN A 49 -19.28 -32.84 -4.88
CA GLN A 49 -18.79 -32.52 -3.54
C GLN A 49 -17.26 -32.32 -3.52
N GLU A 50 -16.83 -31.07 -3.33
CA GLU A 50 -15.46 -30.68 -3.02
C GLU A 50 -15.09 -31.12 -1.59
N GLN A 51 -14.29 -32.18 -1.47
CA GLN A 51 -13.49 -32.45 -0.27
C GLN A 51 -12.05 -31.96 -0.52
N GLY A 52 -11.86 -30.65 -0.49
CA GLY A 52 -10.53 -30.03 -0.44
C GLY A 52 -10.22 -29.61 1.00
N GLU A 53 -9.02 -29.92 1.49
CA GLU A 53 -8.48 -29.42 2.76
C GLU A 53 -8.65 -27.89 2.84
N LYS A 54 -9.66 -27.44 3.57
CA LYS A 54 -9.82 -26.02 3.92
C LYS A 54 -8.61 -25.64 4.75
N ALA A 55 -7.88 -24.61 4.31
CA ALA A 55 -6.95 -23.91 5.19
C ALA A 55 -7.67 -23.65 6.52
N PRO A 56 -7.05 -23.91 7.69
CA PRO A 56 -7.74 -23.83 8.95
C PRO A 56 -8.42 -22.47 9.07
N PRO A 57 -9.74 -22.43 9.36
CA PRO A 57 -10.42 -21.16 9.59
C PRO A 57 -9.60 -20.40 10.64
N LEU A 58 -9.42 -19.09 10.43
CA LEU A 58 -8.95 -18.22 11.50
C LEU A 58 -9.90 -18.49 12.68
N ALA A 59 -9.35 -18.86 13.85
CA ALA A 59 -10.14 -19.23 15.01
C ALA A 59 -11.29 -18.22 15.18
N ASP A 60 -12.51 -18.73 15.35
CA ASP A 60 -13.71 -17.90 15.53
C ASP A 60 -13.50 -17.00 16.74
N VAL A 61 -13.13 -15.74 16.48
CA VAL A 61 -13.13 -14.69 17.49
C VAL A 61 -14.56 -14.17 17.56
N ASP A 62 -15.47 -15.04 17.97
CA ASP A 62 -16.89 -14.73 18.07
C ASP A 62 -17.13 -13.88 19.32
N ALA A 63 -16.96 -12.56 19.15
CA ALA A 63 -17.31 -11.56 20.14
C ALA A 63 -18.23 -10.50 19.52
N ARG A 64 -19.28 -10.94 18.81
CA ARG A 64 -20.34 -10.05 18.30
C ARG A 64 -21.45 -9.88 19.32
N GLY A 65 -21.11 -9.28 20.46
CA GLY A 65 -22.08 -8.67 21.37
C GLY A 65 -22.28 -7.20 21.02
N SER A 66 -23.38 -6.85 20.33
CA SER A 66 -23.82 -5.49 20.02
C SER A 66 -24.50 -4.78 21.20
N GLY A 67 -24.09 -5.07 22.43
CA GLY A 67 -24.56 -4.37 23.61
C GLY A 67 -23.76 -3.08 23.83
N ARG A 68 -24.45 -1.94 23.84
CA ARG A 68 -23.94 -0.63 24.27
C ARG A 68 -23.63 -0.68 25.78
N ARG A 69 -22.62 -1.44 26.18
CA ARG A 69 -22.15 -1.46 27.57
C ARG A 69 -21.49 -0.12 27.83
N THR A 70 -22.07 0.69 28.72
CA THR A 70 -21.35 1.75 29.41
C THR A 70 -20.07 1.11 29.95
N ALA A 71 -18.92 1.52 29.42
CA ALA A 71 -17.64 0.98 29.87
C ALA A 71 -17.54 1.23 31.37
N LYS A 72 -17.63 0.17 32.17
CA LYS A 72 -17.35 0.25 33.60
C LYS A 72 -15.96 0.86 33.74
N GLU A 73 -15.80 1.80 34.68
CA GLU A 73 -14.49 2.34 35.03
C GLU A 73 -13.50 1.19 35.23
N GLY A 74 -12.32 1.29 34.61
CA GLY A 74 -11.29 0.25 34.66
C GLY A 74 -11.40 -0.88 33.62
N PHE A 75 -12.42 -0.93 32.76
CA PHE A 75 -12.46 -1.92 31.68
C PHE A 75 -11.38 -1.66 30.63
N ILE A 76 -10.46 -2.62 30.45
CA ILE A 76 -9.44 -2.62 29.40
C ILE A 76 -9.89 -3.61 28.30
N PRO A 77 -10.10 -3.15 27.05
CA PRO A 77 -10.43 -4.04 25.95
C PRO A 77 -9.33 -5.09 25.72
N GLU A 78 -9.72 -6.29 25.28
CA GLU A 78 -8.77 -7.37 24.99
C GLU A 78 -7.69 -6.96 23.98
N SER A 79 -8.04 -6.15 22.98
CA SER A 79 -7.05 -5.61 22.03
C SER A 79 -6.00 -4.71 22.69
N GLU A 80 -6.39 -3.92 23.68
CA GLU A 80 -5.46 -3.11 24.46
C GLU A 80 -4.63 -3.97 25.42
N ARG A 81 -5.22 -5.00 26.04
CA ARG A 81 -4.49 -5.97 26.88
C ARG A 81 -3.37 -6.66 26.09
N GLN A 82 -3.67 -7.21 24.92
CA GLN A 82 -2.67 -7.82 24.03
C GLN A 82 -1.56 -6.83 23.66
N TYR A 83 -1.92 -5.56 23.41
CA TYR A 83 -0.92 -4.53 23.16
C TYR A 83 -0.02 -4.27 24.37
N LEU A 84 -0.60 -4.14 25.57
CA LEU A 84 0.16 -3.90 26.81
C LEU A 84 1.08 -5.07 27.15
N GLU A 85 0.67 -6.31 26.91
CA GLU A 85 1.54 -7.49 27.05
C GLU A 85 2.76 -7.42 26.13
N ILE A 86 2.57 -6.98 24.88
CA ILE A 86 3.69 -6.80 23.94
C ILE A 86 4.59 -5.64 24.38
N VAL A 87 4.02 -4.55 24.89
CA VAL A 87 4.78 -3.43 25.45
C VAL A 87 5.63 -3.90 26.62
N ALA A 88 5.05 -4.65 27.57
CA ALA A 88 5.74 -5.19 28.73
C ALA A 88 6.83 -6.23 28.38
N LYS A 89 6.75 -6.85 27.20
CA LYS A 89 7.76 -7.81 26.75
C LYS A 89 8.93 -7.17 25.98
N ARG A 90 8.65 -6.09 25.24
CA ARG A 90 9.56 -5.58 24.20
C ARG A 90 10.14 -4.19 24.49
N SER A 91 9.65 -3.51 25.51
CA SER A 91 10.22 -2.20 25.87
C SER A 91 11.61 -2.40 26.49
N GLY A 92 12.54 -1.50 26.22
CA GLY A 92 13.93 -1.65 26.64
C GLY A 92 14.75 -2.67 25.84
N GLU A 93 14.16 -3.42 24.89
CA GLU A 93 14.95 -4.28 23.98
C GLU A 93 15.97 -3.42 23.22
N GLU A 94 17.26 -3.67 23.46
CA GLU A 94 18.36 -2.96 22.85
C GLU A 94 18.77 -3.61 21.52
N ILE A 95 19.19 -2.78 20.57
CA ILE A 95 19.84 -3.20 19.34
C ILE A 95 21.26 -2.67 19.31
N ASP A 96 22.13 -3.31 18.52
CA ASP A 96 23.50 -2.84 18.37
C ASP A 96 23.55 -1.41 17.80
N GLU A 97 24.49 -0.60 18.31
CA GLU A 97 24.70 0.79 17.91
C GLU A 97 24.90 0.92 16.40
N GLU A 98 25.68 0.04 15.78
CA GLU A 98 25.91 0.07 14.33
C GLU A 98 24.59 -0.08 13.54
N THR A 99 23.74 -1.04 13.91
CA THR A 99 22.42 -1.22 13.30
C THR A 99 21.49 -0.06 13.59
N PHE A 100 21.55 0.54 14.78
CA PHE A 100 20.78 1.74 15.09
C PHE A 100 21.20 2.92 14.20
N GLN A 101 22.49 3.23 14.13
CA GLN A 101 23.03 4.29 13.28
C GLN A 101 22.69 4.08 11.81
N ARG A 102 22.86 2.87 11.29
CA ARG A 102 22.46 2.52 9.92
C ARG A 102 20.97 2.78 9.68
N LYS A 103 20.10 2.44 10.64
CA LYS A 103 18.65 2.71 10.54
C LYS A 103 18.32 4.20 10.57
N GLN A 104 19.08 5.01 11.31
CA GLN A 104 18.91 6.47 11.30
C GLN A 104 19.34 7.06 9.96
N GLN A 105 20.53 6.69 9.47
CA GLN A 105 21.04 7.11 8.16
C GLN A 105 20.07 6.75 7.02
N ASP A 106 19.55 5.52 7.02
CA ASP A 106 18.56 5.08 6.03
C ASP A 106 17.25 5.90 6.11
N ARG A 107 16.84 6.32 7.31
CA ARG A 107 15.64 7.12 7.52
C ARG A 107 15.84 8.54 7.03
N GLU A 108 16.97 9.16 7.38
CA GLU A 108 17.34 10.50 6.92
C GLU A 108 17.47 10.55 5.40
N LYS A 109 18.16 9.58 4.80
CA LYS A 109 18.25 9.45 3.35
C LYS A 109 16.87 9.33 2.70
N LEU A 110 16.00 8.46 3.23
CA LEU A 110 14.65 8.30 2.71
C LEU A 110 13.81 9.58 2.85
N LYS A 111 13.99 10.32 3.96
CA LYS A 111 13.34 11.61 4.22
C LYS A 111 13.81 12.66 3.21
N ALA A 112 15.12 12.80 3.02
CA ALA A 112 15.71 13.71 2.04
C ALA A 112 15.22 13.43 0.61
N GLN A 113 15.22 12.17 0.18
CA GLN A 113 14.66 11.78 -1.13
C GLN A 113 13.17 12.08 -1.26
N SER A 114 12.42 11.95 -0.16
CA SER A 114 10.98 12.24 -0.15
C SER A 114 10.70 13.73 -0.29
N VAL A 115 11.46 14.58 0.37
CA VAL A 115 11.40 16.05 0.24
C VAL A 115 11.79 16.45 -1.18
N ALA A 116 12.93 15.99 -1.69
CA ALA A 116 13.39 16.34 -3.04
C ALA A 116 12.38 15.97 -4.15
N ILE A 117 11.75 14.80 -4.06
CA ILE A 117 10.71 14.38 -5.02
C ILE A 117 9.42 15.20 -4.84
N ALA A 118 9.05 15.54 -3.60
CA ALA A 118 7.86 16.35 -3.33
C ALA A 118 8.03 17.79 -3.83
N ASP A 119 9.17 18.43 -3.57
CA ASP A 119 9.47 19.78 -4.03
C ASP A 119 9.48 19.87 -5.57
N LYS A 120 10.02 18.82 -6.23
CA LYS A 120 10.01 18.70 -7.69
C LYS A 120 8.61 18.53 -8.28
N LEU A 121 7.66 18.00 -7.51
CA LEU A 121 6.25 17.94 -7.91
C LEU A 121 5.56 19.30 -7.70
N GLU A 122 5.83 19.97 -6.58
CA GLU A 122 5.30 21.30 -6.29
C GLU A 122 5.75 22.34 -7.34
N SER A 123 6.99 22.26 -7.82
CA SER A 123 7.52 23.19 -8.85
C SER A 123 6.75 23.16 -10.18
N VAL A 124 5.96 22.11 -10.42
CA VAL A 124 5.09 21.93 -11.60
C VAL A 124 3.60 21.86 -11.23
N ASN A 125 3.25 22.45 -10.08
CA ASN A 125 1.88 22.59 -9.55
C ASN A 125 1.20 21.27 -9.19
N VAL A 126 1.95 20.24 -8.79
CA VAL A 126 1.39 19.01 -8.21
C VAL A 126 1.55 19.05 -6.69
N ARG A 127 0.44 19.37 -5.99
CA ARG A 127 0.42 19.43 -4.52
C ARG A 127 0.86 18.11 -3.88
N ALA A 128 2.05 18.11 -3.30
CA ALA A 128 2.73 16.99 -2.67
C ALA A 128 2.69 17.05 -1.14
N TYR A 129 2.48 18.23 -0.55
CA TYR A 129 2.35 18.41 0.91
C TYR A 129 0.89 18.58 1.37
N GLY A 130 0.62 18.07 2.56
CA GLY A 130 -0.61 18.29 3.33
C GLY A 130 -0.38 19.25 4.49
N ASP A 131 -1.45 19.57 5.21
CA ASP A 131 -1.46 20.61 6.24
C ASP A 131 -1.50 20.00 7.66
N SER A 132 -1.45 18.67 7.78
CA SER A 132 -1.59 17.98 9.06
C SER A 132 -0.32 18.09 9.89
N LYS A 133 -0.41 18.58 11.12
CA LYS A 133 0.70 18.58 12.08
C LYS A 133 0.73 17.28 12.86
N ILE A 134 1.59 16.35 12.42
CA ILE A 134 1.72 15.02 13.01
C ILE A 134 3.07 14.91 13.71
N THR A 135 3.06 14.50 14.97
CA THR A 135 4.27 14.31 15.77
C THR A 135 4.35 12.88 16.27
N LEU A 136 5.52 12.27 16.17
CA LEU A 136 5.84 11.04 16.89
C LEU A 136 6.37 11.40 18.27
N VAL A 137 5.88 10.72 19.29
CA VAL A 137 6.32 10.92 20.68
C VAL A 137 6.72 9.58 21.27
N GLY A 138 7.97 9.47 21.74
CA GLY A 138 8.46 8.35 22.54
C GLY A 138 7.74 8.38 23.87
N LEU A 139 6.95 7.34 24.18
CA LEU A 139 6.13 7.37 25.38
C LEU A 139 6.97 7.20 26.65
N ILE A 140 8.17 6.63 26.57
CA ILE A 140 9.05 6.49 27.75
C ILE A 140 10.02 7.67 27.81
N SER A 141 10.70 7.96 26.71
CA SER A 141 11.72 9.01 26.66
C SER A 141 11.15 10.43 26.62
N GLY A 142 9.92 10.60 26.15
CA GLY A 142 9.33 11.90 25.87
C GLY A 142 9.91 12.60 24.63
N ILE A 143 10.82 11.97 23.89
CA ILE A 143 11.42 12.56 22.69
C ILE A 143 10.36 12.73 21.60
N GLU A 144 10.38 13.87 20.92
CA GLU A 144 9.42 14.22 19.88
C GLU A 144 10.09 14.40 18.52
N GLU A 145 9.47 13.89 17.46
CA GLU A 145 9.86 14.17 16.07
C GLU A 145 8.62 14.58 15.25
N GLU A 146 8.64 15.77 14.67
CA GLU A 146 7.61 16.22 13.74
C GLU A 146 7.76 15.50 12.39
N LEU A 147 6.66 14.93 11.92
CA LEU A 147 6.58 14.27 10.62
C LEU A 147 6.05 15.21 9.57
N ILE A 148 6.70 15.16 8.40
CA ILE A 148 6.24 15.84 7.21
C ILE A 148 4.95 15.17 6.70
N ASP A 149 3.87 15.93 6.57
CA ASP A 149 2.62 15.46 5.99
C ASP A 149 2.72 15.43 4.46
N PHE A 150 3.09 14.27 3.92
CA PHE A 150 3.06 14.04 2.48
C PHE A 150 1.67 13.59 2.02
N ARG A 151 1.19 14.21 0.94
CA ARG A 151 0.00 13.77 0.19
C ARG A 151 0.18 12.34 -0.30
N ASN A 152 -0.93 11.71 -0.66
CA ASN A 152 -0.98 10.28 -0.95
C ASN A 152 -0.39 9.87 -2.32
N ILE A 153 0.80 10.37 -2.66
CA ILE A 153 1.52 10.18 -3.93
C ILE A 153 2.56 9.08 -3.78
N VAL A 154 2.46 8.02 -4.58
CA VAL A 154 3.32 6.82 -4.47
C VAL A 154 4.74 7.01 -5.02
N PHE A 155 5.05 8.18 -5.57
CA PHE A 155 6.41 8.55 -5.96
C PHE A 155 7.23 9.02 -4.78
N ILE A 156 6.57 9.58 -3.76
CA ILE A 156 7.22 10.00 -2.51
C ILE A 156 7.61 8.73 -1.75
N PRO A 157 8.92 8.44 -1.55
CA PRO A 157 9.38 7.17 -1.01
C PRO A 157 8.80 6.81 0.37
N MET A 158 8.65 7.78 1.28
CA MET A 158 8.01 7.55 2.59
C MET A 158 6.54 7.10 2.46
N VAL A 159 5.78 7.69 1.54
CA VAL A 159 4.39 7.31 1.26
C VAL A 159 4.32 5.93 0.63
N ALA A 160 5.21 5.65 -0.33
CA ALA A 160 5.32 4.35 -0.98
C ALA A 160 5.70 3.24 0.00
N LYS A 161 6.67 3.48 0.89
CA LYS A 161 7.08 2.55 1.96
C LYS A 161 5.91 2.23 2.89
N ARG A 162 5.15 3.24 3.34
CA ARG A 162 3.96 3.06 4.18
C ARG A 162 2.90 2.20 3.50
N LYS A 163 2.54 2.50 2.24
CA LYS A 163 1.56 1.71 1.48
C LYS A 163 2.02 0.27 1.25
N ARG A 164 3.30 0.10 0.92
CA ARG A 164 3.90 -1.23 0.75
C ARG A 164 3.83 -2.04 2.02
N ALA A 165 4.20 -1.47 3.17
CA ALA A 165 4.29 -2.20 4.43
C ALA A 165 2.99 -2.95 4.76
N ALA A 166 1.83 -2.30 4.55
CA ALA A 166 0.53 -2.93 4.76
C ALA A 166 0.29 -4.13 3.84
N MET A 167 0.49 -3.96 2.53
CA MET A 167 0.34 -5.06 1.56
C MET A 167 1.36 -6.18 1.78
N LEU A 168 2.58 -5.81 2.17
CA LEU A 168 3.67 -6.76 2.40
C LEU A 168 3.35 -7.66 3.59
N ALA A 169 2.84 -7.11 4.69
CA ALA A 169 2.40 -7.93 5.82
C ALA A 169 1.31 -8.93 5.42
N ASP A 170 0.29 -8.47 4.68
CA ASP A 170 -0.77 -9.35 4.17
C ASP A 170 -0.20 -10.47 3.27
N LEU A 171 0.76 -10.12 2.39
CA LEU A 171 1.36 -11.07 1.47
C LEU A 171 2.31 -12.06 2.15
N GLU A 172 3.13 -11.62 3.10
CA GLU A 172 3.98 -12.47 3.93
C GLU A 172 3.16 -13.49 4.71
N TYR A 173 2.07 -13.04 5.34
CA TYR A 173 1.17 -13.92 6.09
C TYR A 173 0.49 -14.94 5.17
N PHE A 174 0.10 -14.51 3.96
CA PHE A 174 -0.44 -15.41 2.95
C PHE A 174 0.59 -16.47 2.53
N VAL A 175 1.81 -16.07 2.15
CA VAL A 175 2.87 -17.00 1.73
C VAL A 175 3.23 -18.00 2.84
N GLN A 176 3.26 -17.54 4.10
CA GLN A 176 3.50 -18.39 5.27
C GLN A 176 2.47 -19.54 5.39
N ARG A 177 1.21 -19.29 5.02
CA ARG A 177 0.12 -20.28 5.07
C ARG A 177 -0.02 -21.11 3.79
N HIS A 178 0.54 -20.62 2.68
CA HIS A 178 0.36 -21.22 1.35
C HIS A 178 1.72 -21.61 0.78
N ARG A 179 2.29 -22.72 1.29
CA ARG A 179 3.67 -23.18 1.03
C ARG A 179 4.04 -23.33 -0.44
N PHE A 180 3.09 -23.58 -1.32
CA PHE A 180 3.31 -23.76 -2.76
C PHE A 180 3.25 -22.44 -3.55
N SER A 181 3.30 -21.30 -2.87
CA SER A 181 3.39 -19.99 -3.51
C SER A 181 4.71 -19.82 -4.27
N ARG A 182 4.63 -19.33 -5.50
CA ARG A 182 5.77 -19.08 -6.38
C ARG A 182 5.72 -17.67 -6.93
N MET A 183 6.89 -17.14 -7.26
CA MET A 183 6.99 -15.82 -7.87
C MET A 183 7.15 -15.95 -9.39
N TRP A 184 6.33 -15.23 -10.15
CA TRP A 184 6.52 -15.06 -11.59
C TRP A 184 6.87 -13.61 -11.90
N VAL A 185 7.74 -13.41 -12.88
CA VAL A 185 8.08 -12.10 -13.44
C VAL A 185 7.68 -12.08 -14.90
N MET A 186 6.87 -11.10 -15.27
CA MET A 186 6.39 -10.89 -16.64
C MET A 186 6.74 -9.48 -17.10
N THR A 187 7.06 -9.32 -18.38
CA THR A 187 7.22 -8.01 -19.02
C THR A 187 6.08 -7.73 -19.97
N SER A 188 5.88 -6.46 -20.33
CA SER A 188 4.89 -6.03 -21.32
C SER A 188 5.41 -5.94 -22.77
N GLY A 189 6.64 -6.41 -23.03
CA GLY A 189 7.34 -6.27 -24.32
C GLY A 189 8.44 -5.20 -24.29
N THR A 190 8.51 -4.43 -25.37
CA THR A 190 9.46 -3.32 -25.54
C THR A 190 9.24 -2.21 -24.52
N ARG A 191 10.22 -1.32 -24.42
CA ARG A 191 10.11 -0.07 -23.64
C ARG A 191 8.99 0.79 -24.19
N VAL A 192 8.40 1.57 -23.32
CA VAL A 192 7.37 2.56 -23.65
C VAL A 192 7.76 3.93 -23.13
N THR A 193 7.34 4.97 -23.84
CA THR A 193 7.52 6.36 -23.41
C THR A 193 6.50 6.70 -22.32
N ILE A 194 6.67 7.83 -21.62
CA ILE A 194 5.75 8.24 -20.55
C ILE A 194 4.27 8.26 -21.00
N PRO A 195 3.88 8.86 -22.15
CA PRO A 195 2.49 8.89 -22.60
C PRO A 195 1.83 7.51 -22.77
N GLU A 196 2.61 6.48 -23.08
CA GLU A 196 2.14 5.13 -23.34
C GLU A 196 2.02 4.25 -22.07
N VAL A 197 2.60 4.69 -20.94
CA VAL A 197 2.70 3.90 -19.71
C VAL A 197 1.34 3.40 -19.25
N ARG A 198 0.34 4.29 -19.17
CA ARG A 198 -0.99 3.94 -18.64
C ARG A 198 -1.65 2.86 -19.48
N GLU A 199 -1.70 3.05 -20.79
CA GLU A 199 -2.33 2.11 -21.71
C GLU A 199 -1.63 0.74 -21.63
N ARG A 200 -0.29 0.72 -21.70
CA ARG A 200 0.49 -0.51 -21.64
C ARG A 200 0.31 -1.26 -20.33
N MET A 201 0.27 -0.55 -19.20
CA MET A 201 -0.02 -1.14 -17.89
C MET A 201 -1.43 -1.71 -17.81
N LEU A 202 -2.45 -0.97 -18.25
CA LEU A 202 -3.85 -1.46 -18.27
C LEU A 202 -4.01 -2.70 -19.15
N HIS A 203 -3.37 -2.70 -20.32
CA HIS A 203 -3.35 -3.85 -21.22
C HIS A 203 -2.71 -5.07 -20.53
N THR A 204 -1.56 -4.88 -19.90
CA THR A 204 -0.85 -5.94 -19.17
C THR A 204 -1.66 -6.46 -17.98
N HIS A 205 -2.31 -5.57 -17.23
CA HIS A 205 -3.21 -5.91 -16.12
C HIS A 205 -4.38 -6.78 -16.59
N ARG A 206 -5.07 -6.37 -17.66
CA ARG A 206 -6.16 -7.14 -18.26
C ARG A 206 -5.70 -8.51 -18.75
N ARG A 207 -4.51 -8.58 -19.35
CA ARG A 207 -3.93 -9.86 -19.80
C ARG A 207 -3.62 -10.79 -18.62
N ILE A 208 -3.04 -10.29 -17.54
CA ILE A 208 -2.81 -11.09 -16.33
C ILE A 208 -4.13 -11.64 -15.77
N SER A 209 -5.18 -10.81 -15.72
CA SER A 209 -6.51 -11.27 -15.31
C SER A 209 -7.05 -12.37 -16.24
N LYS A 210 -6.95 -12.20 -17.57
CA LYS A 210 -7.36 -13.22 -18.54
C LYS A 210 -6.55 -14.51 -18.43
N LEU A 211 -5.24 -14.40 -18.21
CA LEU A 211 -4.37 -15.56 -17.98
C LEU A 211 -4.87 -16.38 -16.80
N ASN A 212 -5.24 -15.72 -15.69
CA ASN A 212 -5.76 -16.39 -14.50
C ASN A 212 -7.06 -17.19 -14.76
N HIS A 213 -7.79 -16.90 -15.83
CA HIS A 213 -9.04 -17.59 -16.19
C HIS A 213 -8.87 -18.65 -17.28
N THR A 214 -7.66 -18.89 -17.80
CA THR A 214 -7.45 -19.91 -18.85
C THR A 214 -7.70 -21.32 -18.32
N ALA A 215 -8.16 -22.21 -19.20
CA ALA A 215 -8.44 -23.61 -18.84
C ALA A 215 -7.23 -24.32 -18.23
N PHE A 216 -6.02 -24.06 -18.74
CA PHE A 216 -4.80 -24.69 -18.23
C PHE A 216 -4.34 -24.17 -16.86
N MET A 217 -4.69 -22.94 -16.47
CA MET A 217 -4.45 -22.47 -15.10
C MET A 217 -5.41 -23.18 -14.14
N LYS A 218 -6.70 -23.23 -14.50
CA LYS A 218 -7.74 -23.89 -13.71
C LYS A 218 -7.49 -25.40 -13.54
N SER A 219 -7.16 -26.11 -14.62
CA SER A 219 -6.92 -27.57 -14.58
C SER A 219 -5.71 -27.95 -13.72
N ASN A 220 -4.77 -27.03 -13.52
CA ASN A 220 -3.61 -27.20 -12.66
C ASN A 220 -3.82 -26.58 -11.26
N GLU A 221 -5.03 -26.09 -10.96
CA GLU A 221 -5.37 -25.39 -9.71
C GLU A 221 -4.33 -24.31 -9.36
N ALA A 222 -3.89 -23.56 -10.38
CA ALA A 222 -2.94 -22.47 -10.26
C ALA A 222 -3.69 -21.15 -10.34
N SER A 223 -3.46 -20.27 -9.36
CA SER A 223 -4.10 -18.96 -9.26
C SER A 223 -3.08 -17.86 -9.02
N ILE A 224 -3.14 -16.79 -9.82
CA ILE A 224 -2.43 -15.54 -9.58
C ILE A 224 -3.17 -14.79 -8.47
N VAL A 225 -2.57 -14.72 -7.28
CA VAL A 225 -3.18 -14.13 -6.07
C VAL A 225 -2.65 -12.74 -5.77
N PHE A 226 -1.59 -12.31 -6.45
CA PHE A 226 -1.00 -11.00 -6.26
C PHE A 226 -0.39 -10.49 -7.56
N ARG A 227 -0.49 -9.18 -7.77
CA ARG A 227 0.23 -8.45 -8.82
C ARG A 227 0.80 -7.16 -8.25
N SER A 228 2.08 -6.92 -8.50
CA SER A 228 2.70 -5.61 -8.38
C SER A 228 3.34 -5.23 -9.71
N SER A 229 2.97 -4.09 -10.27
CA SER A 229 3.64 -3.58 -11.46
C SER A 229 4.76 -2.61 -11.08
N GLU A 230 5.87 -2.70 -11.81
CA GLU A 230 7.07 -1.89 -11.66
C GLU A 230 7.45 -1.36 -13.04
N LEU A 231 7.85 -0.09 -13.10
CA LEU A 231 8.60 0.46 -14.22
C LEU A 231 10.06 0.13 -13.95
N GLY A 232 10.68 -0.59 -14.88
CA GLY A 232 12.10 -0.91 -14.85
C GLY A 232 12.97 0.36 -14.88
N SER A 233 14.29 0.18 -14.86
CA SER A 233 15.24 1.30 -14.87
C SER A 233 14.89 2.30 -15.97
N MET A 234 14.92 3.61 -15.67
CA MET A 234 14.67 4.64 -16.66
C MET A 234 15.86 4.76 -17.62
N GLU A 235 15.59 4.82 -18.92
CA GLU A 235 16.60 5.09 -19.96
C GLU A 235 16.07 6.13 -20.94
N ARG A 236 16.97 6.94 -21.49
CA ARG A 236 16.63 7.90 -22.54
C ARG A 236 16.92 7.30 -23.92
N ILE A 237 15.90 7.23 -24.76
CA ILE A 237 16.02 6.81 -26.17
C ILE A 237 15.56 7.99 -27.01
N ASN A 238 16.44 8.49 -27.88
CA ASN A 238 16.19 9.71 -28.68
C ASN A 238 15.78 10.92 -27.81
N GLY A 239 16.38 11.04 -26.62
CA GLY A 239 16.09 12.11 -25.65
C GLY A 239 14.90 11.85 -24.72
N GLU A 240 14.00 10.93 -25.06
CA GLU A 240 12.77 10.68 -24.29
C GLU A 240 12.97 9.64 -23.19
N ALA A 241 12.41 9.88 -22.01
CA ALA A 241 12.39 8.91 -20.92
C ALA A 241 11.49 7.70 -21.27
N THR A 242 12.08 6.51 -21.21
CA THR A 242 11.41 5.25 -21.54
C THR A 242 11.53 4.24 -20.39
N PHE A 243 10.56 3.32 -20.30
CA PHE A 243 10.48 2.31 -19.24
C PHE A 243 10.11 0.93 -19.80
N HIS A 244 10.71 -0.14 -19.27
CA HIS A 244 10.12 -1.48 -19.38
C HIS A 244 9.05 -1.66 -18.30
N ILE A 245 7.85 -2.10 -18.65
CA ILE A 245 6.84 -2.45 -17.64
C ILE A 245 7.03 -3.91 -17.25
N HIS A 246 7.30 -4.12 -15.95
CA HIS A 246 7.39 -5.40 -15.29
C HIS A 246 6.14 -5.64 -14.42
N CYS A 247 5.78 -6.91 -14.28
CA CYS A 247 4.80 -7.37 -13.31
C CYS A 247 5.39 -8.52 -12.50
N HIS A 248 5.43 -8.33 -11.19
CA HIS A 248 5.77 -9.34 -10.21
C HIS A 248 4.48 -9.96 -9.70
N LEU A 249 4.35 -11.26 -9.86
CA LEU A 249 3.14 -12.01 -9.55
C LEU A 249 3.45 -13.04 -8.48
N ILE A 250 2.49 -13.27 -7.58
CA ILE A 250 2.48 -14.48 -6.77
C ILE A 250 1.44 -15.43 -7.34
N VAL A 251 1.89 -16.64 -7.64
CA VAL A 251 1.04 -17.75 -8.04
C VAL A 251 0.95 -18.72 -6.89
N TYR A 252 -0.27 -18.96 -6.44
CA TYR A 252 -0.60 -20.00 -5.49
C TYR A 252 -1.02 -21.25 -6.25
N LEU A 253 -0.41 -22.37 -5.90
CA LEU A 253 -0.81 -23.70 -6.34
C LEU A 253 -1.58 -24.36 -5.20
N HIS A 254 -2.85 -24.71 -5.42
CA HIS A 254 -3.65 -25.36 -4.37
C HIS A 254 -3.07 -26.73 -4.00
N LYS A 255 -2.47 -27.42 -4.97
CA LYS A 255 -1.73 -28.66 -4.78
C LYS A 255 -0.30 -28.57 -5.32
N LYS A 256 0.55 -29.49 -4.85
CA LYS A 256 1.89 -29.68 -5.43
C LYS A 256 1.74 -30.29 -6.82
N LEU A 257 2.28 -29.63 -7.83
CA LEU A 257 2.35 -30.17 -9.19
C LEU A 257 3.59 -31.06 -9.35
N THR A 258 3.50 -32.11 -10.18
CA THR A 258 4.68 -32.87 -10.61
C THR A 258 5.58 -32.01 -11.49
N ARG A 259 6.82 -32.47 -11.73
CA ARG A 259 7.77 -31.76 -12.58
C ARG A 259 7.23 -31.61 -14.01
N GLU A 260 6.56 -32.62 -14.52
CA GLU A 260 5.97 -32.70 -15.85
C GLU A 260 4.78 -31.74 -15.97
N GLN A 261 3.86 -31.79 -15.00
CA GLN A 261 2.72 -30.86 -14.91
C GLN A 261 3.20 -29.40 -14.82
N TRP A 262 4.20 -29.13 -13.99
CA TRP A 262 4.78 -27.79 -13.86
C TRP A 262 5.43 -27.33 -15.18
N SER A 263 6.22 -28.19 -15.81
CA SER A 263 6.88 -27.88 -17.08
C SER A 263 5.88 -27.58 -18.19
N GLU A 264 4.82 -28.38 -18.28
CA GLU A 264 3.72 -28.18 -19.23
C GLU A 264 2.95 -26.89 -18.95
N LEU A 265 2.64 -26.59 -17.69
CA LEU A 265 2.02 -25.34 -17.30
C LEU A 265 2.88 -24.13 -17.72
N LEU A 266 4.18 -24.14 -17.41
CA LEU A 266 5.09 -23.07 -17.81
C LEU A 266 5.19 -22.92 -19.33
N ARG A 267 5.20 -24.02 -20.08
CA ARG A 267 5.19 -24.00 -21.55
C ARG A 267 3.93 -23.31 -22.08
N ARG A 268 2.76 -23.64 -21.54
CA ARG A 268 1.47 -23.00 -21.92
C ARG A 268 1.45 -21.52 -21.55
N VAL A 269 1.94 -21.14 -20.37
CA VAL A 269 2.04 -19.75 -19.94
C VAL A 269 2.95 -18.95 -20.88
N ARG A 270 4.15 -19.46 -21.22
CA ARG A 270 5.05 -18.81 -22.19
C ARG A 270 4.40 -18.64 -23.55
N LYS A 271 3.77 -19.70 -24.07
CA LYS A 271 3.06 -19.67 -25.36
C LYS A 271 1.92 -18.63 -25.36
N TRP A 272 1.23 -18.45 -24.23
CA TRP A 272 0.14 -17.48 -24.07
C TRP A 272 0.65 -16.05 -23.87
N TRP A 273 1.70 -15.85 -23.09
CA TRP A 273 2.19 -14.52 -22.70
C TRP A 273 2.90 -13.78 -23.83
N LYS A 274 3.62 -14.50 -24.70
CA LYS A 274 4.37 -13.97 -25.87
C LYS A 274 5.53 -13.02 -25.57
N PHE A 275 5.59 -12.41 -24.40
CA PHE A 275 6.71 -11.57 -23.95
C PHE A 275 7.60 -12.32 -22.95
N HIS A 276 8.63 -11.65 -22.44
CA HIS A 276 9.51 -12.24 -21.43
C HIS A 276 8.70 -12.67 -20.20
N PHE A 277 8.92 -13.92 -19.79
CA PHE A 277 8.32 -14.58 -18.63
C PHE A 277 9.37 -15.43 -17.93
N LYS A 278 9.45 -15.30 -16.60
CA LYS A 278 10.36 -16.07 -15.74
C LYS A 278 9.64 -16.61 -14.51
N ASP A 279 9.82 -17.91 -14.25
CA ASP A 279 9.51 -18.53 -12.96
C ASP A 279 10.68 -18.28 -12.01
N ALA A 280 10.47 -17.46 -10.99
CA ALA A 280 11.46 -17.11 -9.97
C ALA A 280 11.42 -18.06 -8.76
N LYS A 281 10.93 -19.30 -8.98
CA LYS A 281 10.86 -20.37 -7.99
C LYS A 281 9.88 -20.07 -6.84
N GLN A 282 9.92 -20.92 -5.82
CA GLN A 282 9.15 -20.75 -4.59
C GLN A 282 9.60 -19.48 -3.89
N ILE A 283 8.65 -18.62 -3.54
CA ILE A 283 8.97 -17.34 -2.93
C ILE A 283 9.49 -17.55 -1.51
N GLN A 284 10.67 -17.00 -1.25
CA GLN A 284 11.28 -17.01 0.10
C GLN A 284 10.98 -15.70 0.85
N MET A 285 10.92 -14.59 0.12
CA MET A 285 10.71 -13.25 0.68
C MET A 285 9.64 -12.51 -0.11
N ALA A 286 8.47 -12.29 0.49
CA ALA A 286 7.35 -11.56 -0.13
C ALA A 286 7.74 -10.15 -0.62
N ARG A 287 8.77 -9.56 0.02
CA ARG A 287 9.34 -8.24 -0.34
C ARG A 287 9.81 -8.19 -1.78
N GLU A 288 10.30 -9.30 -2.34
CA GLU A 288 10.78 -9.35 -3.72
C GLU A 288 9.66 -9.12 -4.74
N ALA A 289 8.42 -9.50 -4.40
CA ALA A 289 7.26 -9.32 -5.26
C ALA A 289 6.61 -7.94 -5.11
N CYS A 290 6.71 -7.31 -3.93
CA CYS A 290 6.15 -5.99 -3.69
C CYS A 290 7.25 -4.92 -3.83
N LYS A 291 7.61 -4.55 -5.08
CA LYS A 291 8.63 -3.53 -5.39
C LYS A 291 8.04 -2.12 -5.51
N TYR A 292 8.93 -1.12 -5.67
CA TYR A 292 8.48 0.26 -5.93
C TYR A 292 7.95 0.32 -7.34
N VAL A 293 6.97 1.20 -7.56
CA VAL A 293 6.47 1.42 -8.92
C VAL A 293 7.58 1.97 -9.79
N VAL A 294 8.38 2.89 -9.24
CA VAL A 294 9.61 3.41 -9.83
C VAL A 294 10.64 3.51 -8.73
N LYS A 295 11.90 3.21 -9.01
CA LYS A 295 12.97 3.38 -8.02
C LYS A 295 13.20 4.88 -7.78
N PRO A 296 13.46 5.32 -6.53
CA PRO A 296 13.69 6.73 -6.23
C PRO A 296 14.76 7.38 -7.13
N ASN A 297 15.89 6.68 -7.32
CA ASN A 297 16.99 7.16 -8.18
C ASN A 297 16.58 7.35 -9.66
N ASP A 298 15.55 6.65 -10.13
CA ASP A 298 15.06 6.84 -11.50
C ASP A 298 14.08 8.02 -11.60
N LEU A 299 13.35 8.32 -10.53
CA LEU A 299 12.50 9.53 -10.43
C LEU A 299 13.35 10.81 -10.37
N GLU A 300 14.51 10.75 -9.70
CA GLU A 300 15.46 11.86 -9.63
C GLU A 300 15.97 12.29 -11.02
N LYS A 301 16.11 11.35 -11.96
CA LYS A 301 16.62 11.60 -13.32
C LYS A 301 15.60 12.19 -14.31
N LEU A 302 14.32 12.19 -13.97
CA LEU A 302 13.27 12.82 -14.80
C LEU A 302 13.34 14.35 -14.68
N SER A 303 12.84 15.13 -15.64
CA SER A 303 12.54 16.54 -15.39
C SER A 303 11.32 16.67 -14.46
N ALA A 304 11.00 17.88 -14.00
CA ALA A 304 9.78 18.09 -13.20
C ALA A 304 8.51 17.82 -14.04
N GLU A 305 8.53 18.25 -15.31
CA GLU A 305 7.46 18.05 -16.29
C GLU A 305 7.28 16.57 -16.63
N GLU A 306 8.38 15.84 -16.86
CA GLU A 306 8.35 14.39 -17.07
C GLU A 306 7.80 13.65 -15.83
N LEU A 307 8.21 14.07 -14.63
CA LEU A 307 7.72 13.49 -13.38
C LEU A 307 6.21 13.73 -13.20
N LYS A 308 5.72 14.93 -13.52
CA LYS A 308 4.29 15.25 -13.53
C LYS A 308 3.53 14.42 -14.55
N ALA A 309 4.02 14.35 -15.79
CA ALA A 309 3.40 13.54 -16.83
C ALA A 309 3.30 12.07 -16.39
N LEU A 310 4.37 11.50 -15.83
CA LEU A 310 4.36 10.14 -15.30
C LEU A 310 3.38 9.96 -14.13
N TYR A 311 3.30 10.96 -13.24
CA TYR A 311 2.34 10.98 -12.13
C TYR A 311 0.91 10.90 -12.64
N GLU A 312 0.55 11.69 -13.65
CA GLU A 312 -0.77 11.72 -14.27
C GLU A 312 -1.11 10.38 -14.93
N GLN A 313 -0.14 9.76 -15.61
CA GLN A 313 -0.32 8.44 -16.23
C GLN A 313 -0.65 7.36 -15.19
N LEU A 314 -0.03 7.42 -14.01
CA LEU A 314 -0.23 6.44 -12.94
C LEU A 314 -1.36 6.82 -11.96
N PHE A 315 -1.95 8.01 -12.12
CA PHE A 315 -2.98 8.50 -11.22
C PHE A 315 -4.20 7.57 -11.19
N LYS A 316 -4.68 7.28 -9.97
CA LYS A 316 -5.80 6.35 -9.68
C LYS A 316 -5.60 4.91 -10.20
N MET A 317 -4.40 4.50 -10.57
CA MET A 317 -4.15 3.11 -10.98
C MET A 317 -3.92 2.18 -9.79
N HIS A 318 -4.43 0.96 -9.89
CA HIS A 318 -4.14 -0.12 -8.93
C HIS A 318 -2.83 -0.85 -9.31
N ILE A 319 -1.71 -0.20 -9.02
CA ILE A 319 -0.37 -0.73 -9.35
C ILE A 319 -0.03 -1.99 -8.55
N VAL A 320 -0.44 -2.03 -7.29
CA VAL A 320 -0.28 -3.18 -6.39
C VAL A 320 -1.66 -3.70 -6.01
N GLN A 321 -1.94 -4.96 -6.33
CA GLN A 321 -3.27 -5.54 -6.20
C GLN A 321 -3.22 -6.96 -5.65
N ALA A 322 -4.00 -7.20 -4.59
CA ALA A 322 -4.36 -8.53 -4.13
C ALA A 322 -5.51 -9.08 -4.99
N LEU A 323 -5.41 -10.35 -5.36
CA LEU A 323 -6.33 -11.08 -6.23
C LEU A 323 -6.76 -12.38 -5.55
N GLY A 324 -7.88 -12.95 -5.98
CA GLY A 324 -8.34 -14.28 -5.53
C GLY A 324 -8.31 -14.47 -4.01
N PRO A 325 -7.78 -15.60 -3.50
CA PRO A 325 -7.66 -15.89 -2.07
C PRO A 325 -6.97 -14.81 -1.23
N LEU A 326 -5.91 -14.15 -1.72
CA LEU A 326 -5.26 -13.08 -0.96
C LEU A 326 -6.20 -11.89 -0.75
N LYS A 327 -7.03 -11.55 -1.74
CA LYS A 327 -8.03 -10.48 -1.59
C LYS A 327 -9.05 -10.82 -0.50
N LEU A 328 -9.46 -12.09 -0.40
CA LEU A 328 -10.39 -12.57 0.62
C LEU A 328 -9.76 -12.50 2.02
N GLN A 329 -8.53 -13.01 2.18
CA GLN A 329 -7.78 -12.91 3.44
C GLN A 329 -7.65 -11.45 3.94
N ARG A 330 -7.38 -10.52 3.02
CA ARG A 330 -7.29 -9.08 3.37
C ARG A 330 -8.62 -8.49 3.81
N LYS A 331 -9.72 -8.92 3.19
CA LYS A 331 -11.07 -8.53 3.59
C LYS A 331 -11.37 -9.04 5.00
N GLU A 332 -11.14 -10.32 5.26
CA GLU A 332 -11.33 -10.95 6.57
C GLU A 332 -10.48 -10.28 7.66
N THR A 333 -9.20 -10.01 7.38
CA THR A 333 -8.29 -9.29 8.30
C THR A 333 -8.84 -7.90 8.63
N GLY A 334 -9.40 -7.21 7.64
CA GLY A 334 -10.00 -5.88 7.81
C GLY A 334 -11.28 -5.90 8.65
N GLU A 335 -12.16 -6.86 8.39
CA GLU A 335 -13.46 -7.07 9.06
C GLU A 335 -13.30 -7.53 10.51
N ASN A 336 -12.33 -8.41 10.77
CA ASN A 336 -12.03 -8.93 12.10
C ASN A 336 -11.09 -8.01 12.90
N GLU A 337 -10.82 -6.80 12.39
CA GLU A 337 -9.92 -5.82 13.02
C GLU A 337 -8.56 -6.40 13.41
N ILE A 338 -8.02 -7.29 12.58
CA ILE A 338 -6.74 -7.95 12.83
C ILE A 338 -5.59 -7.02 12.42
N LYS A 339 -4.53 -7.03 13.22
CA LYS A 339 -3.22 -6.48 12.91
C LYS A 339 -2.21 -7.61 12.87
N LEU A 340 -1.42 -7.65 11.80
CA LEU A 340 -0.33 -8.62 11.65
C LEU A 340 0.95 -8.03 12.28
N ILE A 341 1.58 -8.79 13.18
CA ILE A 341 2.83 -8.40 13.83
C ILE A 341 3.88 -9.49 13.65
N HIS A 342 5.16 -9.09 13.55
CA HIS A 342 6.26 -10.05 13.56
C HIS A 342 6.53 -10.50 15.00
N GLU A 343 6.51 -11.82 15.20
CA GLU A 343 6.88 -12.48 16.45
C GLU A 343 8.02 -13.46 16.17
N LYS A 344 9.02 -13.48 17.04
CA LYS A 344 10.14 -14.42 16.96
C LYS A 344 9.68 -15.79 17.48
N VAL A 345 9.73 -16.81 16.63
CA VAL A 345 9.37 -18.20 16.96
C VAL A 345 10.58 -19.09 16.66
N GLY A 346 11.32 -19.46 17.70
CA GLY A 346 12.68 -20.02 17.56
C GLY A 346 13.60 -19.00 16.90
N ASP A 347 14.30 -19.42 15.84
CA ASP A 347 15.22 -18.54 15.09
C ASP A 347 14.56 -17.80 13.93
N LYS A 348 13.24 -17.93 13.74
CA LYS A 348 12.53 -17.34 12.59
C LYS A 348 11.50 -16.32 13.04
N TRP A 349 11.47 -15.19 12.34
CA TRP A 349 10.37 -14.23 12.44
C TRP A 349 9.17 -14.73 11.64
N LYS A 350 8.00 -14.77 12.28
CA LYS A 350 6.73 -15.13 11.65
C LYS A 350 5.71 -14.03 11.86
N LEU A 351 4.77 -13.90 10.94
CA LEU A 351 3.62 -13.04 11.15
C LEU A 351 2.56 -13.75 11.98
N LYS A 352 2.12 -13.06 13.02
CA LYS A 352 1.03 -13.46 13.91
C LYS A 352 -0.11 -12.46 13.84
N PRO A 353 -1.35 -12.93 13.64
CA PRO A 353 -2.53 -12.07 13.76
C PRO A 353 -2.83 -11.79 15.23
N ILE A 354 -3.07 -10.51 15.55
CA ILE A 354 -3.55 -10.05 16.86
C ILE A 354 -4.66 -9.02 16.67
N LEU A 355 -5.39 -8.68 17.72
CA LEU A 355 -6.42 -7.65 17.64
C LEU A 355 -5.79 -6.26 17.50
N ASN A 356 -6.38 -5.42 16.64
CA ASN A 356 -5.86 -4.09 16.38
C ASN A 356 -6.29 -3.10 17.48
N TRP A 357 -5.40 -2.81 18.42
CA TRP A 357 -5.60 -1.85 19.51
C TRP A 357 -5.78 -0.38 19.09
N ASN A 358 -5.53 -0.05 17.81
CA ASN A 358 -5.79 1.28 17.26
C ASN A 358 -7.17 1.39 16.60
N LYS A 359 -7.84 0.25 16.36
CA LYS A 359 -9.25 0.22 15.97
C LYS A 359 -10.08 0.02 17.22
N SER A 360 -10.33 1.08 17.98
CA SER A 360 -11.53 1.08 18.82
C SER A 360 -12.72 1.25 17.88
N LYS A 361 -13.79 0.45 18.01
CA LYS A 361 -15.05 0.64 17.28
C LYS A 361 -15.28 2.13 17.14
N ARG A 362 -15.11 2.68 15.92
CA ARG A 362 -15.31 4.11 15.69
C ARG A 362 -16.67 4.40 16.30
N LYS A 363 -16.72 5.27 17.32
CA LYS A 363 -17.98 5.92 17.65
C LYS A 363 -18.48 6.43 16.30
N THR A 364 -19.66 5.97 15.87
CA THR A 364 -20.34 6.57 14.73
C THR A 364 -20.16 8.07 14.89
N ARG A 365 -19.55 8.72 13.89
CA ARG A 365 -19.39 10.17 13.95
C ARG A 365 -20.78 10.71 14.31
N PRO A 366 -20.92 11.50 15.38
CA PRO A 366 -22.17 12.23 15.58
C PRO A 366 -22.50 12.91 14.25
N ASP A 367 -23.77 12.94 13.84
CA ASP A 367 -24.18 13.62 12.60
C ASP A 367 -23.89 15.14 12.63
N GLU A 368 -23.45 15.64 13.78
CA GLU A 368 -22.93 17.00 13.99
C GLU A 368 -21.63 17.19 13.20
N GLY A 369 -21.52 18.34 12.53
CA GLY A 369 -20.50 18.66 11.53
C GLY A 369 -19.04 18.45 11.97
N TYR A 370 -18.11 18.68 11.04
CA TYR A 370 -16.67 18.52 11.29
C TYR A 370 -16.23 19.36 12.50
N GLN A 371 -15.92 18.70 13.61
CA GLN A 371 -15.20 19.29 14.72
C GLN A 371 -13.71 19.09 14.49
N GLU A 372 -12.93 20.18 14.66
CA GLU A 372 -11.48 20.06 14.66
C GLU A 372 -11.03 19.07 15.75
N PRO A 373 -10.05 18.21 15.44
CA PRO A 373 -9.55 17.28 16.43
C PRO A 373 -8.92 18.04 17.60
N PRO A 374 -9.13 17.56 18.84
CA PRO A 374 -8.60 18.22 20.03
C PRO A 374 -7.07 18.33 19.98
N ARG A 375 -6.52 19.25 20.76
CA ARG A 375 -5.06 19.39 20.93
C ARG A 375 -4.46 18.10 21.50
N ASP A 376 -3.23 17.81 21.10
CA ASP A 376 -2.47 16.63 21.54
C ASP A 376 -3.22 15.30 21.33
N ASN A 377 -4.01 15.18 20.26
CA ASN A 377 -4.86 14.01 20.03
C ASN A 377 -4.02 12.78 19.63
N ILE A 378 -3.99 11.75 20.48
CA ILE A 378 -3.30 10.49 20.17
C ILE A 378 -4.15 9.72 19.17
N ILE A 379 -3.71 9.64 17.92
CA ILE A 379 -4.45 8.95 16.85
C ILE A 379 -4.07 7.48 16.73
N ALA A 380 -2.88 7.09 17.20
CA ALA A 380 -2.43 5.70 17.22
C ALA A 380 -1.27 5.51 18.20
N THR A 381 -1.11 4.29 18.71
CA THR A 381 0.13 3.85 19.35
C THR A 381 0.79 2.74 18.53
N MET A 382 2.11 2.73 18.54
CA MET A 382 2.96 1.75 17.86
C MET A 382 3.54 0.76 18.87
N LEU A 383 3.98 -0.39 18.35
CA LEU A 383 4.75 -1.34 19.14
C LEU A 383 6.09 -0.73 19.55
N PRO A 384 6.72 -1.22 20.63
CA PRO A 384 8.07 -0.84 20.98
C PRO A 384 9.03 -0.98 19.79
N ALA A 385 9.80 0.07 19.53
CA ALA A 385 10.79 0.10 18.46
C ALA A 385 11.95 1.04 18.84
N PRO A 386 13.18 0.74 18.40
CA PRO A 386 14.36 1.58 18.63
C PRO A 386 14.35 2.74 17.61
N TYR A 387 13.43 3.69 17.82
CA TYR A 387 13.20 4.79 16.88
C TYR A 387 13.97 6.05 17.25
N PHE A 388 13.97 6.42 18.53
CA PHE A 388 14.66 7.60 19.08
C PHE A 388 16.00 7.26 19.72
N ALA A 389 16.13 6.05 20.28
CA ALA A 389 17.35 5.52 20.91
C ALA A 389 17.55 4.04 20.52
N GLN A 390 18.71 3.47 20.90
CA GLN A 390 19.00 2.04 20.73
C GLN A 390 18.00 1.15 21.48
N GLN A 391 17.48 1.63 22.61
CA GLN A 391 16.45 0.94 23.38
C GLN A 391 15.08 1.11 22.75
N SER A 392 14.36 0.01 22.61
CA SER A 392 13.02 -0.01 22.05
C SER A 392 12.01 0.61 23.01
N GLU A 393 11.17 1.53 22.54
CA GLU A 393 10.10 2.11 23.35
C GLU A 393 8.79 2.23 22.55
N PRO A 394 7.62 2.17 23.22
CA PRO A 394 6.35 2.42 22.55
C PRO A 394 6.26 3.88 22.09
N ILE A 395 5.71 4.10 20.89
CA ILE A 395 5.62 5.41 20.25
C ILE A 395 4.15 5.78 20.06
N ALA A 396 3.78 7.02 20.36
CA ALA A 396 2.49 7.58 20.00
C ALA A 396 2.58 8.42 18.73
N ILE A 397 1.54 8.36 17.91
CA ILE A 397 1.30 9.31 16.82
C ILE A 397 0.28 10.33 17.34
N VAL A 398 0.69 11.59 17.39
CA VAL A 398 -0.08 12.69 17.97
C VAL A 398 -0.41 13.70 16.88
N LEU A 399 -1.67 14.10 16.79
CA LEU A 399 -2.13 15.16 15.91
C LEU A 399 -2.25 16.47 16.70
N ASN A 400 -1.85 17.59 16.09
CA ASN A 400 -1.92 18.93 16.68
C ASN A 400 -1.19 19.02 18.03
N ARG A 401 0.07 18.57 18.06
CA ARG A 401 0.94 18.61 19.25
C ARG A 401 1.20 20.06 19.69
N GLN A 402 1.02 20.37 20.98
CA GLN A 402 1.22 21.71 21.56
C GLN A 402 1.97 21.69 22.92
N GLY A 403 2.76 20.65 23.20
CA GLY A 403 3.55 20.57 24.43
C GLY A 403 2.79 20.15 25.70
N GLY A 404 1.48 19.84 25.63
CA GLY A 404 0.74 19.27 26.75
C GLY A 404 1.31 17.93 27.26
N ASP A 405 1.10 17.64 28.54
CA ASP A 405 1.59 16.41 29.17
C ASP A 405 0.71 15.20 28.79
N LEU A 406 1.26 14.31 27.96
CA LEU A 406 0.57 13.09 27.52
C LEU A 406 0.42 12.05 28.64
N SER A 407 1.24 12.10 29.70
CA SER A 407 1.21 11.12 30.79
C SER A 407 -0.10 11.14 31.57
N LYS A 408 -0.78 12.31 31.59
CA LYS A 408 -2.12 12.49 32.17
C LYS A 408 -3.21 11.65 31.49
N LYS A 409 -2.94 11.13 30.29
CA LYS A 409 -3.91 10.27 29.59
C LYS A 409 -3.83 8.87 30.16
N SER A 410 -4.95 8.34 30.66
CA SER A 410 -5.02 7.02 31.31
C SER A 410 -4.42 5.88 30.48
N ARG A 411 -4.55 5.94 29.15
CA ARG A 411 -3.92 4.99 28.22
C ARG A 411 -2.38 5.05 28.26
N VAL A 412 -1.82 6.25 28.30
CA VAL A 412 -0.36 6.47 28.36
C VAL A 412 0.16 5.99 29.71
N GLN A 413 -0.54 6.29 30.80
CA GLN A 413 -0.19 5.77 32.13
C GLN A 413 -0.12 4.23 32.14
N ARG A 414 -1.13 3.53 31.60
CA ARG A 414 -1.10 2.06 31.49
C ARG A 414 0.07 1.54 30.67
N ILE A 415 0.46 2.23 29.60
CA ILE A 415 1.63 1.88 28.78
C ILE A 415 2.91 2.03 29.60
N HIS A 416 3.03 3.11 30.38
CA HIS A 416 4.19 3.31 31.26
C HIS A 416 4.27 2.21 32.33
N ASP A 417 3.14 1.88 32.95
CA ASP A 417 3.06 0.84 33.98
C ASP A 417 3.46 -0.53 33.39
N ALA A 418 2.95 -0.85 32.18
CA ALA A 418 3.32 -2.07 31.47
C ALA A 418 4.82 -2.13 31.14
N ALA A 419 5.40 -1.04 30.65
CA ALA A 419 6.83 -0.97 30.34
C ALA A 419 7.73 -1.07 31.59
N LYS A 420 7.32 -0.47 32.71
CA LYS A 420 8.08 -0.50 33.97
C LYS A 420 8.13 -1.89 34.62
N ASN A 421 7.09 -2.71 34.45
CA ASN A 421 7.05 -4.04 35.04
C ASN A 421 8.13 -4.98 34.48
N GLN A 422 8.65 -4.71 33.28
CA GLN A 422 9.76 -5.47 32.69
C GLN A 422 11.10 -5.18 33.37
N LEU A 423 11.35 -3.94 33.80
CA LEU A 423 12.63 -3.54 34.41
C LEU A 423 12.87 -4.16 35.80
N LYS A 424 11.88 -4.87 36.35
CA LYS A 424 11.93 -5.51 37.67
C LYS A 424 12.20 -7.02 37.63
N THR A 425 12.18 -7.63 36.45
CA THR A 425 12.45 -9.05 36.18
C THR A 425 13.69 -9.18 35.33
#